data_AF-A0A6V7NGS0-F1
#
_entry.id   AF-A0A6V7NGS0-F1
#
_cell.length_a   1.000
_cell.length_b   1.000
_cell.length_c   1.000
_cell.angle_alpha   90.00
_cell.angle_beta   90.00
_cell.angle_gamma   90.00
#
_symmetry.space_group_name_H-M   'P 1'
#
loop_
_entity.id
_entity.type
_entity.pdbx_description
1 polymer ?
#
loop_
_entity_poly.entity_id
_entity_poly.type
_entity_poly.pdbx_seq_one_letter_code
_entity_poly.pdbx_strand_id
1 'polypeptide(L)'
;MKKLQGRVVCATNDKTVAVEVVASPPTQVQAPRPQEEEVPGHDPENLFKVGDFVQLEKSRPSKTKTFLAVPVAARNAPKPVDPVPSALLDLPPSNPSSSPRRRRNDRNPSSDSPSLPPPPPLSPGLCVKFPSFAVAVIV
;
A
#
# COMPACT_ATOMS: atom_id res chain seq x y z
N MET A 1 13.20 -14.27 -13.88
CA MET A 1 13.61 -13.74 -12.56
C MET A 1 12.36 -13.36 -11.79
N LYS A 2 12.32 -13.58 -10.46
CA LYS A 2 11.19 -13.15 -9.64
C LYS A 2 11.19 -11.62 -9.53
N LYS A 3 10.03 -11.00 -9.73
CA LYS A 3 9.81 -9.57 -9.55
C LYS A 3 9.56 -9.32 -8.07
N LEU A 4 10.26 -8.35 -7.48
CA LEU A 4 10.03 -7.94 -6.10
C LEU A 4 8.99 -6.81 -6.12
N GLN A 5 8.06 -6.83 -5.19
CA GLN A 5 7.01 -5.82 -5.06
C GLN A 5 6.97 -5.33 -3.62
N GLY A 6 6.73 -4.04 -3.46
CA GLY A 6 6.82 -3.42 -2.15
C GLY A 6 6.20 -2.03 -2.10
N ARG A 7 6.22 -1.46 -0.90
CA ARG A 7 5.74 -0.09 -0.64
C ARG A 7 6.92 0.85 -0.46
N VAL A 8 6.77 2.09 -0.94
CA VAL A 8 7.78 3.13 -0.75
C VAL A 8 7.69 3.69 0.67
N VAL A 9 8.78 3.60 1.43
CA VAL A 9 8.90 4.13 2.80
C VAL A 9 9.50 5.52 2.82
N CYS A 10 10.55 5.75 2.02
CA CYS A 10 11.25 7.03 1.98
C CYS A 10 11.51 7.47 0.52
N ALA A 11 11.15 8.71 0.21
CA ALA A 11 11.33 9.36 -1.09
C ALA A 11 12.12 10.69 -0.98
N THR A 12 12.83 10.90 0.12
CA THR A 12 13.54 12.16 0.40
C THR A 12 14.83 12.32 -0.40
N ASN A 13 15.37 11.22 -0.94
CA ASN A 13 16.66 11.21 -1.63
C ASN A 13 16.48 11.42 -3.14
N ASP A 14 17.28 12.31 -3.72
CA ASP A 14 17.21 12.62 -5.15
C ASP A 14 17.53 11.40 -6.03
N LYS A 15 16.56 10.99 -6.84
CA LYS A 15 16.60 9.87 -7.80
C LYS A 15 16.56 8.49 -7.17
N THR A 16 16.03 8.40 -5.94
CA THR A 16 16.17 7.20 -5.13
C THR A 16 15.04 7.03 -4.14
N VAL A 17 14.57 5.80 -4.02
CA VAL A 17 13.50 5.44 -3.08
C VAL A 17 13.92 4.26 -2.22
N ALA A 18 13.46 4.24 -0.97
CA ALA A 18 13.56 3.06 -0.11
C ALA A 18 12.23 2.31 -0.18
N VAL A 19 12.27 1.03 -0.57
CA VAL A 19 11.09 0.19 -0.78
C VAL A 19 11.11 -0.96 0.20
N GLU A 20 10.07 -1.07 1.02
CA GLU A 20 9.83 -2.20 1.89
C GLU A 20 9.24 -3.37 1.09
N VAL A 21 9.99 -4.47 1.03
CA VAL A 21 9.61 -5.69 0.34
C VAL A 21 9.26 -6.76 1.37
N VAL A 22 8.02 -7.26 1.31
CA VAL A 22 7.55 -8.34 2.17
C VAL A 22 7.90 -9.68 1.55
N ALA A 23 8.80 -10.45 2.18
CA ALA A 23 9.06 -11.83 1.80
C ALA A 23 8.03 -12.76 2.45
N SER A 24 7.21 -13.42 1.62
CA SER A 24 6.31 -14.46 2.12
C SER A 24 7.15 -15.60 2.72
N PRO A 25 6.87 -16.03 3.96
CA PRO A 25 7.62 -17.11 4.57
C PRO A 25 7.49 -18.41 3.77
N PRO A 26 8.43 -19.35 3.90
CA PRO A 26 8.24 -20.70 3.41
C PRO A 26 7.02 -21.33 4.09
N THR A 27 6.27 -22.18 3.37
CA THR A 27 5.02 -22.86 3.77
C THR A 27 5.18 -23.85 4.94
N GLN A 28 6.15 -23.65 5.83
CA GLN A 28 6.32 -24.46 7.02
C GLN A 28 5.33 -24.03 8.10
N VAL A 29 4.75 -25.03 8.78
CA VAL A 29 3.49 -24.97 9.54
C VAL A 29 3.51 -24.01 10.74
N GLN A 30 4.64 -23.38 11.09
CA GLN A 30 4.69 -22.25 12.02
C GLN A 30 5.80 -21.28 11.61
N ALA A 31 5.57 -20.50 10.56
CA ALA A 31 6.53 -19.49 10.15
C ALA A 31 6.37 -18.19 10.97
N PRO A 32 7.49 -17.55 11.38
CA PRO A 32 7.46 -16.24 12.02
C PRO A 32 6.83 -15.19 11.09
N ARG A 33 6.53 -14.01 11.65
CA ARG A 33 5.98 -12.86 10.91
C ARG A 33 6.78 -12.61 9.61
N PRO A 34 6.14 -12.12 8.54
CA PRO A 34 6.83 -11.82 7.29
C PRO A 34 8.05 -10.94 7.55
N GLN A 35 9.17 -11.27 6.91
CA GLN A 35 10.36 -10.44 7.00
C GLN A 35 10.24 -9.32 5.96
N GLU A 36 10.20 -8.09 6.45
CA GLU A 36 10.23 -6.87 5.67
C GLU A 36 11.69 -6.44 5.48
N GLU A 37 12.12 -6.33 4.22
CA GLU A 37 13.46 -5.86 3.87
C GLU A 37 13.34 -4.52 3.12
N GLU A 38 14.04 -3.50 3.60
CA GLU A 38 14.13 -2.20 2.93
C GLU A 38 15.18 -2.26 1.82
N VAL A 39 14.74 -2.19 0.58
CA VAL A 39 15.59 -2.27 -0.61
C VAL A 39 15.66 -0.89 -1.28
N PRO A 40 16.86 -0.35 -1.52
CA PRO A 40 17.01 0.93 -2.20
C PRO A 40 16.85 0.76 -3.72
N GLY A 41 15.94 1.54 -4.29
CA GLY A 41 15.62 1.60 -5.72
C GLY A 41 16.10 2.89 -6.38
N HIS A 42 16.44 2.79 -7.66
CA HIS A 42 16.70 3.94 -8.52
C HIS A 42 15.42 4.40 -9.22
N ASP A 43 15.18 5.70 -9.17
CA ASP A 43 14.09 6.36 -9.88
C ASP A 43 14.66 7.60 -10.59
N PRO A 44 14.86 7.60 -11.91
CA PRO A 44 15.44 8.75 -12.61
C PRO A 44 14.51 9.97 -12.64
N GLU A 45 13.19 9.75 -12.51
CA GLU A 45 12.17 10.77 -12.72
C GLU A 45 11.52 11.26 -11.40
N ASN A 46 11.87 10.65 -10.26
CA ASN A 46 11.31 10.99 -8.93
C ASN A 46 9.77 11.01 -8.92
N LEU A 47 9.16 10.04 -9.61
CA LEU A 47 7.70 9.95 -9.72
C LEU A 47 7.07 9.36 -8.46
N PHE A 48 7.83 8.62 -7.66
CA PHE A 48 7.31 7.87 -6.54
C PHE A 48 7.26 8.69 -5.24
N LYS A 49 6.15 8.57 -4.53
CA LYS A 49 5.94 9.14 -3.20
C LYS A 49 5.86 8.04 -2.14
N VAL A 50 6.00 8.45 -0.88
CA VAL A 50 5.79 7.57 0.27
C VAL A 50 4.38 6.99 0.23
N GLY A 51 4.27 5.66 0.36
CA GLY A 51 3.01 4.91 0.29
C GLY A 51 2.68 4.32 -1.08
N ASP A 52 3.41 4.68 -2.13
CA ASP A 52 3.16 4.11 -3.46
C ASP A 52 3.59 2.64 -3.53
N PHE A 53 2.87 1.87 -4.35
CA PHE A 53 3.17 0.46 -4.60
C PHE A 53 4.01 0.34 -5.86
N VAL A 54 5.20 -0.24 -5.73
CA VAL A 54 6.19 -0.31 -6.81
C VAL A 54 6.70 -1.71 -7.01
N GLN A 55 7.11 -2.00 -8.23
CA GLN A 55 7.81 -3.23 -8.57
C GLN A 55 9.28 -2.91 -8.83
N LEU A 56 10.16 -3.69 -8.23
CA LEU A 56 11.60 -3.58 -8.40
C LEU A 56 12.07 -4.54 -9.49
N GLU A 57 12.73 -4.00 -10.50
CA GLU A 57 13.37 -4.77 -11.57
C GLU A 57 14.89 -4.65 -11.47
N LYS A 58 15.62 -5.76 -11.68
CA LYS A 58 17.08 -5.74 -11.63
C LYS A 58 17.62 -4.94 -12.82
N SER A 59 18.43 -3.92 -12.54
CA SER A 59 19.01 -3.02 -13.53
C SER A 59 20.55 -3.02 -13.44
N ARG A 60 21.19 -2.19 -14.27
CA ARG A 60 22.63 -1.93 -14.15
C ARG A 60 22.94 -1.50 -12.70
N PRO A 61 23.90 -2.15 -12.03
CA PRO A 61 24.23 -1.82 -10.65
C PRO A 61 24.84 -0.42 -10.56
N SER A 62 24.30 0.39 -9.64
CA SER A 62 25.05 1.48 -9.01
C SER A 62 25.52 0.98 -7.64
N LYS A 63 26.59 1.56 -7.07
CA LYS A 63 27.29 1.13 -5.83
C LYS A 63 26.43 0.43 -4.76
N THR A 64 25.20 0.90 -4.54
CA THR A 64 24.25 0.33 -3.56
C THR A 64 22.88 -0.02 -4.15
N LYS A 65 22.51 0.48 -5.34
CA LYS A 65 21.17 0.27 -5.93
C LYS A 65 21.29 -0.57 -7.18
N THR A 66 20.74 -1.76 -7.10
CA THR A 66 20.70 -2.76 -8.18
C THR A 66 19.33 -2.83 -8.84
N PHE A 67 18.36 -2.07 -8.32
CA PHE A 67 16.96 -2.14 -8.73
C PHE A 67 16.49 -0.82 -9.30
N LEU A 68 15.72 -0.89 -10.38
CA LEU A 68 14.95 0.21 -10.94
C LEU A 68 13.50 0.08 -10.47
N ALA A 69 12.92 1.18 -10.00
CA ALA A 69 11.54 1.21 -9.53
C ALA A 69 10.60 1.42 -10.72
N VAL A 70 9.66 0.50 -10.90
CA VAL A 70 8.65 0.50 -11.96
C VAL A 70 7.26 0.69 -11.32
N PRO A 71 6.43 1.61 -11.82
CA PRO A 71 5.10 1.82 -11.28
C PRO A 71 4.22 0.59 -11.53
N VAL A 72 3.53 0.12 -10.50
CA VAL A 72 2.54 -0.95 -10.62
C VAL A 72 1.24 -0.52 -10.01
N ALA A 73 0.16 -0.62 -10.79
CA ALA A 73 -1.19 -0.41 -10.28
C ALA A 73 -1.45 -1.42 -9.15
N ALA A 74 -1.74 -0.92 -7.95
CA ALA A 74 -2.14 -1.75 -6.84
C ALA A 74 -3.42 -2.51 -7.23
N ARG A 75 -3.29 -3.83 -7.43
CA ARG A 75 -4.40 -4.70 -7.88
C ARG A 75 -5.60 -4.69 -6.91
N ASN A 76 -5.37 -4.28 -5.66
CA ASN A 76 -6.37 -4.18 -4.60
C ASN A 76 -6.67 -2.73 -4.21
N ALA A 77 -6.49 -1.76 -5.11
CA ALA A 77 -7.04 -0.43 -4.88
C ALA A 77 -8.58 -0.55 -4.79
N PRO A 78 -9.23 -0.02 -3.74
CA PRO A 78 -10.67 0.15 -3.78
C PRO A 78 -10.99 0.99 -5.01
N LYS A 79 -11.77 0.46 -5.94
CA LYS A 79 -12.31 1.25 -7.04
C LYS A 79 -12.96 2.48 -6.40
N PRO A 80 -12.65 3.72 -6.84
CA PRO A 80 -13.49 4.84 -6.46
C PRO A 80 -14.92 4.43 -6.78
N VAL A 81 -15.77 4.43 -5.75
CA VAL A 81 -17.20 4.30 -5.94
C VAL A 81 -17.58 5.57 -6.66
N ASP A 82 -17.58 5.51 -8.00
CA ASP A 82 -18.19 6.57 -8.79
C ASP A 82 -19.59 6.77 -8.23
N PRO A 83 -19.99 7.99 -7.81
CA PRO A 83 -21.37 8.25 -7.51
C PRO A 83 -22.10 8.08 -8.84
N VAL A 84 -22.70 6.91 -9.07
CA VAL A 84 -23.59 6.66 -10.20
C VAL A 84 -24.60 7.81 -10.18
N PRO A 85 -24.59 8.72 -11.18
CA PRO A 85 -25.54 9.81 -11.21
C PRO A 85 -26.93 9.15 -11.31
N SER A 86 -27.76 9.41 -10.31
CA SER A 86 -29.10 8.82 -10.13
C SER A 86 -30.10 9.20 -11.24
N ALA A 87 -29.63 9.73 -12.37
CA ALA A 87 -30.44 10.20 -13.50
C ALA A 87 -30.78 9.13 -14.54
N LEU A 88 -30.25 7.90 -14.43
CA LEU A 88 -30.54 6.80 -15.37
C LEU A 88 -31.57 5.78 -14.84
N LEU A 89 -32.31 6.11 -13.77
CA LEU A 89 -33.25 5.20 -13.11
C LEU A 89 -34.73 5.60 -13.25
N ASP A 90 -35.07 6.48 -14.19
CA ASP A 90 -36.46 6.86 -14.51
C ASP A 90 -37.11 5.95 -15.58
N LEU A 91 -37.06 4.63 -15.36
CA LEU A 91 -37.96 3.71 -16.05
C LEU A 91 -39.07 3.25 -15.08
N PRO A 92 -40.36 3.34 -15.46
CA PRO A 92 -41.48 3.14 -14.54
C PRO A 92 -41.59 1.68 -14.06
N PRO A 93 -42.05 1.45 -12.81
CA PRO A 93 -42.07 0.13 -12.20
C PRO A 93 -43.28 -0.69 -12.66
N SER A 94 -43.05 -1.90 -13.19
CA SER A 94 -44.08 -2.94 -13.28
C SER A 94 -43.92 -3.91 -12.10
N ASN A 95 -44.90 -3.94 -11.20
CA ASN A 95 -45.07 -4.93 -10.12
C ASN A 95 -46.55 -5.42 -10.20
N PRO A 96 -47.00 -6.55 -9.61
CA PRO A 96 -46.33 -7.40 -8.61
C PRO A 96 -46.55 -8.93 -8.73
N SER A 97 -45.63 -9.75 -8.19
CA SER A 97 -46.01 -11.10 -7.72
C SER A 97 -45.18 -11.57 -6.52
N SER A 98 -45.78 -11.39 -5.34
CA SER A 98 -45.75 -12.26 -4.15
C SER A 98 -44.57 -13.22 -3.92
N SER A 99 -43.85 -13.02 -2.81
CA SER A 99 -43.34 -14.09 -1.92
C SER A 99 -42.81 -13.53 -0.58
N PRO A 100 -42.79 -14.33 0.52
CA PRO A 100 -43.27 -13.87 1.82
C PRO A 100 -42.21 -13.35 2.81
N ARG A 101 -42.74 -12.62 3.80
CA ARG A 101 -42.10 -12.03 4.99
C ARG A 101 -40.94 -12.85 5.57
N ARG A 102 -39.72 -12.33 5.46
CA ARG A 102 -38.68 -12.57 6.48
C ARG A 102 -38.81 -11.50 7.55
N ARG A 103 -39.27 -11.89 8.74
CA ARG A 103 -39.02 -11.14 9.97
C ARG A 103 -37.50 -10.95 10.09
N ARG A 104 -37.02 -9.72 10.02
CA ARG A 104 -35.72 -9.34 10.59
C ARG A 104 -35.97 -8.24 11.60
N ASN A 105 -35.44 -8.49 12.80
CA ASN A 105 -35.52 -7.62 13.95
C ASN A 105 -35.07 -6.20 13.60
N ASP A 106 -35.97 -5.24 13.78
CA ASP A 106 -35.63 -3.86 14.05
C ASP A 106 -34.98 -3.80 15.44
N ARG A 107 -33.65 -3.95 15.48
CA ARG A 107 -32.84 -3.45 16.59
C ARG A 107 -31.98 -2.34 16.01
N ASN A 108 -32.39 -1.13 16.33
CA ASN A 108 -31.76 0.13 16.00
C ASN A 108 -30.64 0.39 17.04
N PRO A 109 -29.35 0.39 16.69
CA PRO A 109 -28.36 1.09 17.48
C PRO A 109 -28.14 2.47 16.85
N SER A 110 -28.54 3.47 17.62
CA SER A 110 -28.23 4.89 17.48
C SER A 110 -26.87 5.17 16.83
N SER A 111 -26.92 5.96 15.77
CA SER A 111 -25.79 6.63 15.14
C SER A 111 -25.23 7.70 16.07
N ASP A 112 -24.35 7.31 16.98
CA ASP A 112 -23.41 8.22 17.63
C ASP A 112 -22.00 7.80 17.24
N SER A 113 -21.55 8.31 16.09
CA SER A 113 -20.15 8.22 15.67
C SER A 113 -19.40 9.39 16.31
N PRO A 114 -18.47 9.17 17.25
CA PRO A 114 -17.63 10.26 17.74
C PRO A 114 -16.74 10.73 16.61
N SER A 115 -16.86 12.02 16.26
CA SER A 115 -15.94 12.72 15.37
C SER A 115 -14.53 12.61 15.93
N LEU A 116 -13.66 11.85 15.26
CA LEU A 116 -12.25 11.80 15.61
C LEU A 116 -11.61 13.19 15.37
N PRO A 117 -10.76 13.67 16.29
CA PRO A 117 -10.04 14.91 16.07
C PRO A 117 -9.10 14.78 14.86
N PRO A 118 -8.84 15.87 14.12
CA PRO A 118 -7.92 15.85 13.00
C PRO A 118 -6.52 15.39 13.45
N PRO A 119 -5.79 14.63 12.62
CA PRO A 119 -4.45 14.20 12.95
C PRO A 119 -3.52 15.42 13.12
N PRO A 120 -2.58 15.39 14.07
CA PRO A 120 -1.61 16.46 14.22
C PRO A 120 -0.75 16.58 12.95
N PRO A 121 -0.27 17.79 12.61
CA PRO A 121 0.66 17.97 11.50
C PRO A 121 1.92 17.13 11.75
N LEU A 122 2.30 16.34 10.75
CA LEU A 122 3.54 15.57 10.75
C LEU A 122 4.72 16.54 10.83
N SER A 123 5.40 16.55 11.97
CA SER A 123 6.64 17.29 12.17
C SER A 123 7.66 16.89 11.09
N PRO A 124 8.19 17.84 10.30
CA PRO A 124 9.29 17.55 9.41
C PRO A 124 10.56 17.42 10.26
N GLY A 125 11.08 16.20 10.33
CA GLY A 125 12.41 15.95 10.87
C GLY A 125 12.44 14.97 12.01
N LEU A 126 12.66 13.71 11.67
CA LEU A 126 13.80 12.99 12.20
C LEU A 126 14.17 11.91 11.17
N CYS A 127 14.95 12.32 10.17
CA CYS A 127 15.70 11.38 9.36
C CYS A 127 16.72 10.74 10.32
N VAL A 128 16.37 9.59 10.89
CA VAL A 128 17.28 8.78 11.69
C VAL A 128 18.49 8.49 10.82
N LYS A 129 19.61 9.13 11.15
CA LYS A 129 20.93 8.79 10.63
C LYS A 129 21.21 7.35 11.06
N PHE A 130 21.08 6.42 10.11
CA PHE A 130 21.52 5.06 10.31
C PHE A 130 23.02 5.05 10.62
N PRO A 131 23.48 4.34 11.67
CA PRO A 131 24.90 4.14 11.90
C PRO A 131 25.47 3.27 10.77
N SER A 132 26.52 3.78 10.14
CA SER A 132 27.33 3.06 9.17
C SER A 132 27.90 1.80 9.83
N PHE A 133 27.34 0.63 9.55
CA PHE A 133 27.93 -0.63 9.98
C PHE A 133 29.23 -0.87 9.20
N ALA A 134 30.36 -0.68 9.89
CA ALA A 134 31.66 -1.13 9.42
C ALA A 134 31.70 -2.66 9.48
N VAL A 135 31.85 -3.29 8.32
CA VAL A 135 32.09 -4.73 8.21
C VAL A 135 33.53 -4.99 8.63
N ALA A 136 33.71 -5.59 9.80
CA ALA A 136 35.00 -6.13 10.23
C ALA A 136 35.29 -7.40 9.43
N VAL A 137 36.32 -7.35 8.58
CA VAL A 137 36.92 -8.53 7.94
C VAL A 137 37.77 -9.21 9.00
N ILE A 138 37.36 -10.41 9.43
CA ILE A 138 38.21 -11.31 10.21
C ILE A 138 38.95 -12.19 9.20
N VAL A 139 40.28 -12.07 9.20
CA VAL A 139 41.24 -12.90 8.46
C VAL A 139 41.47 -14.20 9.22
#